data_AF-A0A7Z6UXS8-F1
#
_entry.id   AF-A0A7Z6UXS8-F1
#
_cell.length_a   1.000
_cell.length_b   1.000
_cell.length_c   1.000
_cell.angle_alpha   90.00
_cell.angle_beta   90.00
_cell.angle_gamma   90.00
#
_symmetry.space_group_name_H-M   'P 1'
#
loop_
_entity.id
_entity.type
_entity.pdbx_description
1 polymer ?
#
loop_
_entity_poly.entity_id
_entity_poly.type
_entity_poly.pdbx_seq_one_letter_code
_entity_poly.pdbx_strand_id
1 'polypeptide(L)'
;PGTEMKIFTSSDIEEILQSSEATKWEKIYSDVENFQHDLASLDQVELRLGRTKLNAIRVEFDGSYRALLEQKQVDMLMGLDIQRIAFKKIADRILIFSKDTDLIPALKLARDEGLRVDIADLSNRLSLLSQDLKYNSDKVRKLSSNEVKDKLFSIRENLTKTNWALN
;
A
#
# COMPACT_ATOMS: atom_id res chain seq x y z
N PRO A 1 0.55 -32.18 9.72
CA PRO A 1 -0.70 -31.48 10.06
C PRO A 1 -1.34 -30.93 8.78
N GLY A 2 -2.28 -31.67 8.22
CA GLY A 2 -2.87 -31.40 6.90
C GLY A 2 -3.83 -30.21 6.95
N THR A 3 -3.76 -29.34 5.96
CA THR A 3 -4.78 -28.32 5.71
C THR A 3 -5.99 -29.02 5.11
N GLU A 4 -7.06 -29.22 5.89
CA GLU A 4 -8.33 -29.69 5.35
C GLU A 4 -9.01 -28.56 4.56
N MET A 5 -9.39 -28.87 3.33
CA MET A 5 -10.14 -27.96 2.47
C MET A 5 -11.63 -28.15 2.75
N LYS A 6 -12.23 -27.26 3.56
CA LYS A 6 -13.67 -27.24 3.79
C LYS A 6 -14.36 -26.51 2.63
N ILE A 7 -15.33 -27.14 1.99
CA ILE A 7 -16.24 -26.48 1.05
C ILE A 7 -17.33 -25.83 1.89
N PHE A 8 -17.46 -24.51 1.77
CA PHE A 8 -18.47 -23.73 2.49
C PHE A 8 -19.82 -23.84 1.77
N THR A 9 -20.87 -24.11 2.53
CA THR A 9 -22.26 -24.05 2.06
C THR A 9 -22.84 -22.65 2.28
N SER A 10 -23.96 -22.34 1.64
CA SER A 10 -24.67 -21.06 1.86
C SER A 10 -25.06 -20.85 3.33
N SER A 11 -25.42 -21.91 4.04
CA SER A 11 -25.71 -21.87 5.48
C SER A 11 -24.47 -21.56 6.34
N ASP A 12 -23.30 -22.11 5.99
CA ASP A 12 -22.05 -21.76 6.69
C ASP A 12 -21.74 -20.26 6.51
N ILE A 13 -22.05 -19.69 5.34
CA ILE A 13 -21.83 -18.27 5.04
C ILE A 13 -22.77 -17.38 5.85
N GLU A 14 -24.05 -17.74 5.96
CA GLU A 14 -25.03 -16.96 6.74
C GLU A 14 -24.67 -16.92 8.23
N GLU A 15 -24.21 -18.04 8.80
CA GLU A 15 -23.74 -18.11 10.19
C GLU A 15 -22.52 -17.22 10.42
N ILE A 16 -21.56 -17.24 9.48
CA ILE A 16 -20.37 -16.38 9.55
C ILE A 16 -20.77 -14.89 9.50
N LEU A 17 -21.72 -14.51 8.63
CA LEU A 17 -22.16 -13.12 8.47
C LEU A 17 -22.91 -12.58 9.70
N GLN A 18 -23.50 -13.44 10.53
CA GLN A 18 -24.22 -13.03 11.75
C GLN A 18 -23.32 -13.01 13.00
N SER A 19 -22.05 -13.38 12.88
CA SER A 19 -21.10 -13.40 14.00
C SER A 19 -20.67 -12.00 14.47
N SER A 20 -20.23 -11.88 15.72
CA SER A 20 -19.62 -10.65 16.26
C SER A 20 -18.39 -10.19 15.46
N GLU A 21 -17.68 -11.15 14.87
CA GLU A 21 -16.54 -10.96 14.00
C GLU A 21 -16.95 -10.22 12.72
N ALA A 22 -18.11 -10.55 12.13
CA ALA A 22 -18.62 -9.88 10.93
C ALA A 22 -18.86 -8.38 11.17
N THR A 23 -19.51 -8.01 12.27
CA THR A 23 -19.72 -6.58 12.64
C THR A 23 -18.40 -5.83 12.84
N LYS A 24 -17.39 -6.49 13.42
CA LYS A 24 -16.04 -5.90 13.56
C LYS A 24 -15.40 -5.66 12.19
N TRP A 25 -15.52 -6.62 11.27
CA TRP A 25 -15.00 -6.48 9.92
C TRP A 25 -15.72 -5.39 9.13
N GLU A 26 -17.05 -5.26 9.24
CA GLU A 26 -17.81 -4.17 8.62
C GLU A 26 -17.30 -2.79 9.02
N LYS A 27 -17.01 -2.59 10.32
CA LYS A 27 -16.42 -1.34 10.79
C LYS A 27 -15.05 -1.08 10.16
N ILE A 28 -14.19 -2.10 10.13
CA ILE A 28 -12.86 -1.98 9.50
C ILE A 28 -13.00 -1.65 8.00
N TYR A 29 -13.92 -2.28 7.29
CA TYR A 29 -14.18 -1.99 5.88
C TYR A 29 -14.63 -0.55 5.68
N SER A 30 -15.57 -0.07 6.49
CA SER A 30 -16.03 1.32 6.44
C SER A 30 -14.90 2.30 6.72
N ASP A 31 -14.06 2.05 7.73
CA ASP A 31 -12.90 2.89 8.04
C ASP A 31 -11.89 2.93 6.87
N VAL A 32 -11.64 1.80 6.21
CA VAL A 32 -10.76 1.71 5.04
C VAL A 32 -11.36 2.44 3.84
N GLU A 33 -12.66 2.30 3.59
CA GLU A 33 -13.36 2.96 2.48
C GLU A 33 -13.36 4.48 2.67
N ASN A 34 -13.68 4.96 3.87
CA ASN A 34 -13.62 6.39 4.20
C ASN A 34 -12.19 6.93 4.01
N PHE A 35 -11.17 6.21 4.48
CA PHE A 35 -9.79 6.59 4.27
C PHE A 35 -9.40 6.66 2.78
N GLN A 36 -9.84 5.70 1.97
CA GLN A 36 -9.62 5.72 0.53
C GLN A 36 -10.31 6.91 -0.15
N HIS A 37 -11.55 7.21 0.26
CA HIS A 37 -12.30 8.36 -0.22
C HIS A 37 -11.59 9.67 0.13
N ASP A 38 -11.13 9.81 1.37
CA ASP A 38 -10.37 10.97 1.82
C ASP A 38 -9.09 11.16 1.00
N LEU A 39 -8.31 10.09 0.78
CA LEU A 39 -7.11 10.15 -0.06
C LEU A 39 -7.42 10.56 -1.50
N ALA A 40 -8.49 10.01 -2.09
CA ALA A 40 -8.89 10.32 -3.47
C ALA A 40 -9.36 11.78 -3.63
N SER A 41 -9.79 12.42 -2.55
CA SER A 41 -10.21 13.83 -2.55
C SER A 41 -9.06 14.83 -2.45
N LEU A 42 -7.84 14.37 -2.12
CA LEU A 42 -6.68 15.24 -1.96
C LEU A 42 -6.15 15.73 -3.31
N ASP A 43 -5.76 17.00 -3.36
CA ASP A 43 -5.06 17.55 -4.51
C ASP A 43 -3.73 16.83 -4.75
N GLN A 44 -3.41 16.62 -6.03
CA GLN A 44 -2.16 15.98 -6.47
C GLN A 44 -1.98 14.54 -5.97
N VAL A 45 -3.07 13.88 -5.58
CA VAL A 45 -3.09 12.45 -5.25
C VAL A 45 -3.85 11.70 -6.33
N GLU A 46 -3.25 10.63 -6.83
CA GLU A 46 -3.91 9.70 -7.75
C GLU A 46 -3.97 8.32 -7.07
N LEU A 47 -5.19 7.91 -6.71
CA LEU A 47 -5.43 6.63 -6.03
C LEU A 47 -5.61 5.49 -7.06
N ARG A 48 -4.90 4.39 -6.85
CA ARG A 48 -5.04 3.15 -7.63
C ARG A 48 -5.66 2.06 -6.77
N LEU A 49 -6.94 1.80 -6.99
CA LEU A 49 -7.63 0.66 -6.40
C LEU A 49 -7.44 -0.55 -7.32
N GLY A 50 -6.75 -1.56 -6.82
CA GLY A 50 -6.62 -2.85 -7.49
C GLY A 50 -7.94 -3.62 -7.47
N ARG A 51 -7.85 -4.94 -7.63
CA ARG A 51 -8.98 -5.84 -7.42
C ARG A 51 -8.72 -6.75 -6.23
N THR A 52 -9.62 -6.71 -5.25
CA THR A 52 -9.62 -7.69 -4.16
C THR A 52 -10.09 -9.03 -4.70
N LYS A 53 -9.30 -10.08 -4.52
CA LYS A 53 -9.71 -11.46 -4.74
C LYS A 53 -9.68 -12.23 -3.42
N LEU A 54 -10.73 -13.01 -3.18
CA LEU A 54 -10.70 -14.04 -2.15
C LEU A 54 -9.84 -15.19 -2.67
N ASN A 55 -8.69 -15.41 -2.03
CA ASN A 55 -7.78 -16.50 -2.39
C ASN A 55 -8.17 -17.79 -1.67
N ALA A 56 -8.50 -17.71 -0.37
CA ALA A 56 -8.95 -18.85 0.42
C ALA A 56 -9.67 -18.39 1.68
N ILE A 57 -10.42 -19.28 2.32
CA ILE A 57 -10.90 -19.12 3.70
C ILE A 57 -10.22 -20.21 4.52
N ARG A 58 -9.60 -19.83 5.64
CA ARG A 58 -8.96 -20.76 6.57
C ARG A 58 -9.75 -20.83 7.86
N VAL A 59 -9.73 -22.01 8.47
CA VAL A 59 -10.20 -22.22 9.84
C VAL A 59 -8.96 -22.16 10.75
N GLU A 60 -8.98 -21.26 11.73
CA GLU A 60 -7.94 -21.10 12.72
C GLU A 60 -8.12 -22.12 13.86
N PHE A 61 -7.11 -22.29 14.71
CA PHE A 61 -7.14 -23.28 15.80
C PHE A 61 -8.24 -23.03 16.84
N ASP A 62 -8.70 -21.80 16.97
CA ASP A 62 -9.79 -21.41 17.87
C ASP A 62 -11.19 -21.60 17.24
N GLY A 63 -11.26 -22.16 16.03
CA GLY A 63 -12.50 -22.35 15.28
C GLY A 63 -12.97 -21.10 14.53
N SER A 64 -12.25 -19.98 14.61
CA SER A 64 -12.59 -18.77 13.86
C SER A 64 -12.22 -18.91 12.38
N TYR A 65 -12.93 -18.16 11.54
CA TYR A 65 -12.69 -18.13 10.09
C TYR A 65 -11.86 -16.90 9.70
N ARG A 66 -10.86 -17.12 8.85
CA ARG A 66 -10.04 -16.05 8.28
C ARG A 66 -10.08 -16.07 6.76
N ALA A 67 -10.63 -15.01 6.17
CA ALA A 67 -10.55 -14.77 4.74
C ALA A 67 -9.14 -14.30 4.37
N LEU A 68 -8.49 -15.01 3.45
CA LEU A 68 -7.26 -14.59 2.80
C LEU A 68 -7.63 -13.81 1.55
N LEU A 69 -7.73 -12.49 1.73
CA LEU A 69 -7.94 -11.54 0.65
C LEU A 69 -6.60 -11.11 0.09
N GLU A 70 -6.50 -11.05 -1.23
CA GLU A 70 -5.32 -10.59 -1.94
C GLU A 70 -5.69 -9.43 -2.87
N GLN A 71 -4.94 -8.34 -2.78
CA GLN A 71 -5.04 -7.24 -3.75
C GLN A 71 -4.23 -7.60 -5.00
N LYS A 72 -4.88 -7.57 -6.15
CA LYS A 72 -4.26 -7.78 -7.46
C LYS A 72 -4.24 -6.47 -8.24
N GLN A 73 -3.45 -6.44 -9.32
CA GLN A 73 -3.40 -5.37 -10.33
C GLN A 73 -2.71 -4.07 -9.91
N VAL A 74 -2.49 -3.82 -8.61
CA VAL A 74 -1.89 -2.57 -8.12
C VAL A 74 -0.50 -2.34 -8.74
N ASP A 75 0.33 -3.37 -8.86
CA ASP A 75 1.70 -3.24 -9.37
C ASP A 75 1.74 -2.83 -10.85
N MET A 76 0.80 -3.35 -11.65
CA MET A 76 0.65 -2.95 -13.04
C MET A 76 0.15 -1.51 -13.16
N LEU A 77 -0.80 -1.08 -12.32
CA LEU A 77 -1.30 0.29 -12.32
C LEU A 77 -0.19 1.27 -11.95
N MET A 78 0.57 0.99 -10.89
CA MET A 78 1.74 1.79 -10.51
C MET A 78 2.80 1.81 -11.62
N GLY A 79 3.06 0.68 -12.26
CA GLY A 79 3.98 0.60 -13.39
C GLY A 79 3.58 1.51 -14.54
N LEU A 80 2.29 1.53 -14.90
CA LEU A 80 1.75 2.43 -15.93
C LEU A 80 1.88 3.91 -15.55
N ASP A 81 1.68 4.25 -14.28
CA ASP A 81 1.84 5.63 -13.80
C ASP A 81 3.30 6.10 -13.88
N ILE A 82 4.24 5.25 -13.49
CA ILE A 82 5.67 5.51 -13.63
C ILE A 82 6.01 5.74 -15.11
N GLN A 83 5.51 4.90 -16.02
CA GLN A 83 5.73 5.09 -17.46
C GLN A 83 5.09 6.38 -17.97
N ARG A 84 3.87 6.69 -17.54
CA ARG A 84 3.19 7.93 -17.93
C ARG A 84 4.01 9.14 -17.51
N ILE A 85 4.57 9.15 -16.30
CA ILE A 85 5.42 10.24 -15.80
C ILE A 85 6.70 10.36 -16.65
N ALA A 86 7.36 9.24 -16.95
CA ALA A 86 8.58 9.21 -17.74
C ALA A 86 8.36 9.68 -19.18
N PHE A 87 7.45 9.05 -19.92
CA PHE A 87 7.22 9.36 -21.34
C PHE A 87 6.68 10.77 -21.58
N LYS A 88 5.79 11.24 -20.69
CA LYS A 88 5.24 12.60 -20.79
C LYS A 88 6.16 13.65 -20.16
N LYS A 89 7.29 13.24 -19.57
CA LYS A 89 8.26 14.13 -18.89
C LYS A 89 7.58 15.04 -17.86
N ILE A 90 6.64 14.49 -17.09
CA ILE A 90 5.87 15.24 -16.08
C ILE A 90 6.76 15.64 -14.90
N ALA A 91 7.81 14.86 -14.63
CA ALA A 91 8.79 15.13 -13.58
C ALA A 91 10.19 14.69 -14.03
N ASP A 92 11.23 15.31 -13.45
CA ASP A 92 12.63 14.91 -13.66
C ASP A 92 13.08 13.80 -12.69
N ARG A 93 12.34 13.62 -11.59
CA ARG A 93 12.66 12.67 -10.53
C ARG A 93 11.40 12.17 -9.84
N ILE A 94 11.36 10.87 -9.55
CA ILE A 94 10.37 10.25 -8.66
C ILE A 94 11.05 9.63 -7.44
N LEU A 95 10.29 9.53 -6.33
CA LEU A 95 10.68 8.80 -5.14
C LEU A 95 9.63 7.71 -4.88
N ILE A 96 10.07 6.46 -4.86
CA ILE A 96 9.17 5.31 -4.72
C ILE A 96 9.22 4.76 -3.30
N PHE A 97 8.04 4.61 -2.71
CA PHE A 97 7.84 3.98 -1.41
C PHE A 97 7.33 2.56 -1.60
N SER A 98 8.21 1.67 -2.05
CA SER A 98 7.90 0.25 -2.22
C SER A 98 9.16 -0.61 -2.06
N LYS A 99 8.96 -1.84 -1.61
CA LYS A 99 10.00 -2.90 -1.61
C LYS A 99 9.66 -4.02 -2.59
N ASP A 100 8.67 -3.80 -3.46
CA ASP A 100 8.22 -4.77 -4.45
C ASP A 100 9.17 -4.80 -5.65
N THR A 101 9.76 -5.97 -5.89
CA THR A 101 10.67 -6.21 -7.01
C THR A 101 9.94 -6.31 -8.35
N ASP A 102 8.63 -6.52 -8.36
CA ASP A 102 7.84 -6.60 -9.61
C ASP A 102 7.76 -5.25 -10.33
N LEU A 103 8.11 -4.15 -9.65
CA LEU A 103 8.25 -2.83 -10.24
C LEU A 103 9.52 -2.65 -11.08
N ILE A 104 10.54 -3.51 -10.92
CA ILE A 104 11.86 -3.34 -11.58
C ILE A 104 11.77 -3.10 -13.09
N PRO A 105 10.96 -3.84 -13.88
CA PRO A 105 10.82 -3.58 -15.31
C PRO A 105 10.34 -2.15 -15.60
N ALA A 106 9.39 -1.64 -14.80
CA ALA A 106 8.91 -0.28 -14.94
C ALA A 106 9.98 0.75 -14.57
N LEU A 107 10.77 0.50 -13.52
CA LEU A 107 11.85 1.40 -13.10
C LEU A 107 12.94 1.49 -14.15
N LYS A 108 13.34 0.35 -14.73
CA LYS A 108 14.34 0.30 -15.80
C LYS A 108 13.92 1.16 -16.99
N LEU A 109 12.73 0.91 -17.50
CA LEU A 109 12.23 1.64 -18.67
C LEU A 109 12.09 3.15 -18.38
N ALA A 110 11.62 3.53 -17.21
CA ALA A 110 11.53 4.94 -16.84
C ALA A 110 12.91 5.64 -16.79
N ARG A 111 13.94 4.93 -16.29
CA ARG A 111 15.32 5.44 -16.26
C ARG A 111 15.93 5.54 -17.65
N ASP A 112 15.64 4.58 -18.53
CA ASP A 112 16.07 4.61 -19.93
C ASP A 112 15.48 5.83 -20.66
N GLU A 113 14.25 6.24 -20.29
CA GLU A 113 13.60 7.47 -20.76
C GLU A 113 14.10 8.76 -20.06
N GLY A 114 15.08 8.64 -19.16
CA GLY A 114 15.74 9.77 -18.49
C GLY A 114 15.12 10.22 -17.18
N LEU A 115 14.10 9.53 -16.66
CA LEU A 115 13.53 9.82 -15.34
C LEU A 115 14.46 9.33 -14.23
N ARG A 116 14.82 10.21 -13.29
CA ARG A 116 15.60 9.79 -12.11
C ARG A 116 14.70 9.07 -11.11
N VAL A 117 15.09 7.87 -10.69
CA VAL A 117 14.30 7.03 -9.79
C VAL A 117 15.05 6.86 -8.47
N ASP A 118 14.52 7.47 -7.41
CA ASP A 118 14.98 7.23 -6.04
C ASP A 118 14.07 6.20 -5.35
N ILE A 119 14.62 5.35 -4.49
CA ILE A 119 13.85 4.45 -3.61
C ILE A 119 13.92 4.93 -2.18
N ALA A 120 12.77 5.01 -1.50
CA ALA A 120 12.71 5.22 -0.07
C ALA A 120 12.91 3.90 0.69
N ASP A 121 13.92 3.86 1.56
CA ASP A 121 14.13 2.74 2.49
C ASP A 121 13.84 3.22 3.91
N LEU A 122 12.65 2.86 4.39
CA LEU A 122 12.22 3.10 5.76
C LEU A 122 12.87 2.08 6.69
N SER A 123 14.13 2.34 7.04
CA SER A 123 15.02 1.43 7.77
C SER A 123 14.60 1.33 9.23
N ASN A 124 13.63 0.46 9.50
CA ASN A 124 13.28 -0.17 10.78
C ASN A 124 12.33 -1.38 10.59
N ARG A 125 12.10 -1.84 9.35
CA ARG A 125 11.24 -3.01 9.06
C ARG A 125 12.09 -4.26 8.82
N LEU A 126 11.53 -5.41 9.21
CA LEU A 126 12.10 -6.76 9.09
C LEU A 126 12.48 -7.17 7.65
N SER A 127 11.95 -6.47 6.62
CA SER A 127 12.30 -6.72 5.22
C SER A 127 13.45 -5.84 4.74
N LEU A 128 14.57 -6.46 4.36
CA LEU A 128 15.68 -5.77 3.70
C LEU A 128 15.26 -5.32 2.31
N LEU A 129 15.69 -4.13 1.90
CA LEU A 129 15.53 -3.69 0.51
C LEU A 129 16.36 -4.63 -0.40
N SER A 130 15.68 -5.26 -1.36
CA SER A 130 16.31 -6.15 -2.35
C SER A 130 17.47 -5.45 -3.04
N GLN A 131 18.54 -6.20 -3.28
CA GLN A 131 19.70 -5.67 -4.00
C GLN A 131 19.34 -5.29 -5.44
N ASP A 132 18.40 -5.99 -6.07
CA ASP A 132 17.94 -5.68 -7.42
C ASP A 132 17.24 -4.32 -7.50
N LEU A 133 16.43 -3.97 -6.50
CA LEU A 133 15.81 -2.63 -6.44
C LEU A 133 16.86 -1.53 -6.31
N LYS A 134 17.93 -1.77 -5.55
CA LYS A 134 19.03 -0.80 -5.41
C LYS A 134 19.75 -0.59 -6.73
N TYR A 135 20.07 -1.66 -7.45
CA TYR A 135 20.75 -1.59 -8.76
C TYR A 135 19.90 -0.90 -9.82
N ASN A 136 18.58 -0.97 -9.71
CA ASN A 136 17.64 -0.35 -10.64
C ASN A 136 17.10 1.00 -10.15
N SER A 137 17.82 1.64 -9.22
CA SER A 137 17.55 2.98 -8.71
C SER A 137 18.79 3.85 -8.81
N ASP A 138 18.61 5.17 -8.93
CA ASP A 138 19.71 6.13 -8.94
C ASP A 138 20.18 6.45 -7.53
N LYS A 139 19.27 6.44 -6.55
CA LYS A 139 19.59 6.66 -5.14
C LYS A 139 18.64 5.93 -4.21
N VAL A 140 19.18 5.42 -3.11
CA VAL A 140 18.36 4.96 -1.98
C VAL A 140 18.35 6.04 -0.90
N ARG A 141 17.16 6.54 -0.56
CA ARG A 141 16.94 7.49 0.54
C ARG A 141 16.54 6.70 1.79
N LYS A 142 17.49 6.59 2.71
CA LYS A 142 17.26 5.91 3.99
C LYS A 142 16.70 6.89 5.02
N LEU A 143 15.65 6.49 5.72
CA LEU A 143 15.14 7.21 6.88
C LEU A 143 14.57 6.19 7.87
N SER A 144 14.89 6.28 9.15
CA SER A 144 14.28 5.39 10.13
C SER A 144 12.80 5.72 10.35
N SER A 145 12.00 4.72 10.72
CA SER A 145 10.58 4.95 11.02
C SER A 145 10.36 5.97 12.14
N ASN A 146 11.31 6.09 13.07
CA ASN A 146 11.24 7.07 14.15
C ASN A 146 11.47 8.48 13.61
N GLU A 147 12.49 8.67 12.78
CA GLU A 147 12.72 9.96 12.12
C GLU A 147 11.55 10.39 11.24
N VAL A 148 10.87 9.44 10.55
CA VAL A 148 9.65 9.77 9.79
C VAL A 148 8.58 10.29 10.75
N LYS A 149 8.33 9.57 11.84
CA LYS A 149 7.31 9.95 12.83
C LYS A 149 7.61 11.32 13.42
N ASP A 150 8.84 11.56 13.87
CA ASP A 150 9.23 12.83 14.48
C ASP A 150 9.06 14.00 13.51
N LYS A 151 9.41 13.78 12.23
CA LYS A 151 9.16 14.76 11.16
C LYS A 151 7.67 14.98 10.93
N LEU A 152 6.85 13.93 10.88
CA LEU A 152 5.39 14.07 10.70
C LEU A 152 4.74 14.79 11.88
N PHE A 153 5.14 14.48 13.13
CA PHE A 153 4.66 15.17 14.32
C PHE A 153 5.02 16.65 14.30
N SER A 154 6.27 17.00 13.98
CA SER A 154 6.67 18.41 13.88
C SER A 154 5.93 19.16 12.76
N ILE A 155 5.70 18.53 11.60
CA ILE A 155 4.90 19.13 10.51
C ILE A 155 3.46 19.38 10.98
N ARG A 156 2.82 18.38 11.62
CA ARG A 156 1.47 18.51 12.14
C ARG A 156 1.38 19.64 13.16
N GLU A 157 2.29 19.69 14.12
CA GLU A 157 2.33 20.76 15.12
C GLU A 157 2.48 22.14 14.48
N ASN A 158 3.36 22.26 13.47
CA ASN A 158 3.56 23.51 12.76
C ASN A 158 2.29 23.91 11.98
N LEU A 159 1.63 22.99 11.27
CA LEU A 159 0.37 23.26 10.57
C LEU A 159 -0.76 23.68 11.53
N THR A 160 -0.86 23.03 12.70
CA THR A 160 -1.80 23.45 13.74
C THR A 160 -1.44 24.81 14.33
N LYS A 161 -0.14 25.18 14.31
CA LYS A 161 0.31 26.48 14.80
C LYS A 161 0.02 27.61 13.80
N THR A 162 0.20 27.38 12.52
CA THR A 162 -0.07 28.39 11.50
C THR A 162 -1.57 28.66 11.34
N ASN A 163 -2.43 27.66 11.58
CA ASN A 163 -3.89 27.81 11.50
C ASN A 163 -4.51 28.63 12.65
N TRP A 164 -3.84 28.80 13.79
CA TRP A 164 -4.30 29.75 14.82
C TRP A 164 -3.80 31.19 14.61
N ALA A 165 -2.78 31.38 13.77
CA ALA A 165 -2.23 32.70 13.47
C ALA A 165 -2.93 33.41 12.29
N LEU A 166 -3.92 32.76 11.66
CA LEU A 166 -4.68 33.27 10.51
C LEU A 166 -6.17 33.48 10.80
N ASN A 167 -6.60 33.44 12.07
CA ASN A 167 -7.96 33.82 12.51
C ASN A 167 -7.91 35.01 13.45
#